data_AF-A0A4Q7YPV4-F1
#
_entry.id   AF-A0A4Q7YPV4-F1
#
_cell.length_a   1.000
_cell.length_b   1.000
_cell.length_c   1.000
_cell.angle_alpha   90.00
_cell.angle_beta   90.00
_cell.angle_gamma   90.00
#
_symmetry.space_group_name_H-M   'P 1'
#
loop_
_entity.id
_entity.type
_entity.pdbx_description
1 polymer ?
#
loop_
_entity_poly.entity_id
_entity_poly.type
_entity_poly.pdbx_seq_one_letter_code
_entity_poly.pdbx_strand_id
1 'polypeptide(L)'
;MTPIRFRLFAIVATLAASSFLARADTFNFAVSGSAGGISGSGIFTASETGSGDFLIIGITGTGVTGLIAPGGFNGNDNLLFPSSQPVLDSQGFSFTAVDGPDQFDVNVFSDGTGYFAFFRDQDAFTDTLPISFELGPATSPIPEPPTLFLIGTGLLGAAGAVRKGSHIGLRNAIYQRLREVLGLPSSFPQKKSDIPRANL
;
A
#
# COMPACT_ATOMS: atom_id res chain seq x y z
N MET A 1 -25.59 22.97 -28.07
CA MET A 1 -24.11 23.00 -28.11
C MET A 1 -23.58 23.15 -26.68
N THR A 2 -23.61 22.06 -25.91
CA THR A 2 -22.47 21.23 -25.42
C THR A 2 -21.90 21.64 -24.04
N PRO A 3 -22.51 21.16 -22.93
CA PRO A 3 -21.97 21.23 -21.56
C PRO A 3 -21.00 20.08 -21.26
N ILE A 4 -20.26 19.59 -22.26
CA ILE A 4 -19.45 18.37 -22.17
C ILE A 4 -18.10 18.63 -21.48
N ARG A 5 -17.62 19.87 -21.50
CA ARG A 5 -16.28 20.22 -20.99
C ARG A 5 -16.19 20.32 -19.46
N PHE A 6 -17.32 20.45 -18.76
CA PHE A 6 -17.35 20.56 -17.30
C PHE A 6 -17.37 19.19 -16.60
N ARG A 7 -17.80 18.13 -17.29
CA ARG A 7 -17.92 16.77 -16.71
C ARG A 7 -16.58 16.03 -16.66
N LEU A 8 -15.64 16.34 -17.55
CA LEU A 8 -14.34 15.66 -17.58
C LEU A 8 -13.41 16.06 -16.41
N PHE A 9 -13.54 17.30 -15.91
CA PHE A 9 -12.72 17.79 -14.80
C PHE A 9 -13.15 17.23 -13.43
N ALA A 10 -14.44 16.92 -13.27
CA ALA A 10 -14.97 16.35 -12.04
C ALA A 10 -14.55 14.90 -11.81
N ILE A 11 -14.34 14.11 -12.88
CA ILE A 11 -13.97 12.68 -12.79
C ILE A 11 -12.50 12.50 -12.35
N VAL A 12 -11.60 13.41 -12.76
CA VAL A 12 -10.19 13.37 -12.34
C VAL A 12 -10.03 13.77 -10.88
N ALA A 13 -10.86 14.69 -10.38
CA ALA A 13 -10.85 15.11 -8.98
C ALA A 13 -11.44 14.07 -8.02
N THR A 14 -12.44 13.28 -8.45
CA THR A 14 -13.02 12.22 -7.61
C THR A 14 -12.19 10.94 -7.56
N LEU A 15 -11.41 10.61 -8.60
CA LEU A 15 -10.46 9.48 -8.55
C LEU A 15 -9.24 9.74 -7.65
N ALA A 16 -8.90 11.01 -7.40
CA ALA A 16 -7.76 11.36 -6.54
C ALA A 16 -8.09 11.33 -5.03
N ALA A 17 -9.37 11.26 -4.67
CA ALA A 17 -9.84 11.36 -3.28
C ALA A 17 -10.13 9.99 -2.62
N SER A 18 -10.10 8.88 -3.37
CA SER A 18 -10.48 7.55 -2.89
C SER A 18 -9.32 6.70 -2.36
N SER A 19 -8.08 7.22 -2.35
CA SER A 19 -6.93 6.54 -1.73
C SER A 19 -6.72 7.02 -0.30
N PHE A 20 -7.71 6.85 0.58
CA PHE A 20 -7.39 6.71 2.00
C PHE A 20 -6.71 5.35 2.13
N LEU A 21 -5.38 5.37 2.09
CA LEU A 21 -4.55 4.20 2.37
C LEU A 21 -4.93 3.69 3.77
N ALA A 22 -5.69 2.60 3.83
CA ALA A 22 -5.62 1.71 4.97
C ALA A 22 -4.18 1.20 5.00
N ARG A 23 -3.31 1.91 5.71
CA ARG A 23 -1.91 1.54 5.85
C ARG A 23 -1.87 0.47 6.94
N ALA A 24 -1.79 -0.78 6.52
CA ALA A 24 -1.45 -1.85 7.44
C ALA A 24 0.03 -1.73 7.81
N ASP A 25 0.32 -1.78 9.09
CA ASP A 25 1.68 -1.86 9.62
C ASP A 25 2.19 -3.29 9.49
N THR A 26 3.51 -3.43 9.39
CA THR A 26 4.14 -4.73 9.22
C THR A 26 5.17 -4.96 10.30
N PHE A 27 5.15 -6.18 10.85
CA PHE A 27 6.06 -6.61 11.90
C PHE A 27 6.72 -7.91 11.48
N ASN A 28 8.03 -8.00 11.63
CA ASN A 28 8.72 -9.27 11.55
C ASN A 28 8.51 -10.02 12.85
N PHE A 29 8.28 -11.33 12.78
CA PHE A 29 8.27 -12.18 13.95
C PHE A 29 9.16 -13.40 13.76
N ALA A 30 9.67 -13.92 14.87
CA ALA A 30 10.39 -15.18 14.93
C ALA A 30 9.97 -15.98 16.15
N VAL A 31 9.82 -17.29 15.96
CA VAL A 31 9.51 -18.28 16.99
C VAL A 31 10.63 -19.32 16.98
N SER A 32 11.14 -19.68 18.15
CA SER A 32 12.04 -20.81 18.32
C SER A 32 11.71 -21.61 19.58
N GLY A 33 11.38 -22.89 19.40
CA GLY A 33 11.16 -23.84 20.48
C GLY A 33 12.45 -24.58 20.87
N SER A 34 12.66 -24.78 22.17
CA SER A 34 13.81 -25.52 22.71
C SER A 34 13.61 -27.03 22.78
N ALA A 35 12.36 -27.50 22.72
CA ALA A 35 11.99 -28.91 22.70
C ALA A 35 10.93 -29.14 21.62
N GLY A 36 11.20 -29.99 20.62
CA GLY A 36 10.14 -30.55 19.75
C GLY A 36 9.85 -29.85 18.42
N GLY A 37 10.57 -28.80 18.01
CA GLY A 37 10.66 -28.45 16.58
C GLY A 37 9.73 -27.37 16.03
N ILE A 38 8.99 -26.62 16.86
CA ILE A 38 8.32 -25.41 16.37
C ILE A 38 9.35 -24.29 16.24
N SER A 39 9.75 -24.02 15.01
CA SER A 39 10.56 -22.84 14.67
C SER A 39 10.04 -22.23 13.38
N GLY A 40 10.03 -20.92 13.31
CA GLY A 40 9.47 -20.22 12.17
C GLY A 40 9.73 -18.73 12.26
N SER A 41 9.70 -18.08 11.11
CA SER A 41 9.72 -16.63 11.04
C SER A 41 8.82 -16.16 9.91
N GLY A 42 8.39 -14.92 10.02
CA GLY A 42 7.42 -14.38 9.11
C GLY A 42 7.16 -12.90 9.29
N ILE A 43 6.15 -12.42 8.59
CA ILE A 43 5.70 -11.03 8.61
C ILE A 43 4.22 -11.01 8.98
N PHE A 44 3.88 -10.27 10.03
CA PHE A 44 2.51 -9.85 10.28
C PHE A 44 2.17 -8.64 9.46
N THR A 45 0.95 -8.64 8.95
CA THR A 45 0.24 -7.45 8.49
C THR A 45 -0.78 -7.12 9.56
N ALA A 46 -0.74 -5.92 10.11
CA ALA A 46 -1.55 -5.54 11.25
C ALA A 46 -2.18 -4.15 11.07
N SER A 47 -3.28 -3.89 11.76
CA SER A 47 -3.97 -2.60 11.78
C SER A 47 -3.97 -2.06 13.21
N GLU A 48 -3.59 -0.80 13.39
CA GLU A 48 -3.66 -0.16 14.71
C GLU A 48 -5.12 -0.14 15.21
N THR A 49 -5.35 -0.60 16.44
CA THR A 49 -6.66 -0.58 17.12
C THR A 49 -6.85 0.67 17.99
N GLY A 50 -5.79 1.46 18.16
CA GLY A 50 -5.70 2.63 19.02
C GLY A 50 -4.70 2.42 20.16
N SER A 51 -4.12 3.51 20.68
CA SER A 51 -3.16 3.50 21.79
C SER A 51 -1.85 2.75 21.53
N GLY A 52 -1.49 2.49 20.26
CA GLY A 52 -0.28 1.75 19.91
C GLY A 52 -0.41 0.23 19.94
N ASP A 53 -1.63 -0.30 20.07
CA ASP A 53 -1.94 -1.72 19.96
C ASP A 53 -2.38 -2.04 18.52
N PHE A 54 -2.16 -3.29 18.11
CA PHE A 54 -2.38 -3.71 16.73
C PHE A 54 -3.17 -5.02 16.66
N LEU A 55 -4.13 -5.07 15.75
CA LEU A 55 -4.81 -6.30 15.36
C LEU A 55 -4.06 -6.93 14.17
N ILE A 56 -3.58 -8.15 14.32
CA ILE A 56 -2.99 -8.93 13.23
C ILE A 56 -4.13 -9.33 12.27
N ILE A 57 -4.05 -8.87 11.03
CA ILE A 57 -5.04 -9.12 9.97
C ILE A 57 -4.48 -9.99 8.83
N GLY A 58 -3.17 -10.24 8.84
CA GLY A 58 -2.50 -11.13 7.92
C GLY A 58 -1.20 -11.66 8.48
N ILE A 59 -0.80 -12.83 8.03
CA ILE A 59 0.44 -13.49 8.40
C ILE A 59 1.03 -14.15 7.15
N THR A 60 2.34 -14.03 7.01
CA THR A 60 3.11 -14.78 6.02
C THR A 60 4.33 -15.35 6.72
N GLY A 61 4.75 -16.55 6.32
CA GLY A 61 5.89 -17.23 6.95
C GLY A 61 6.12 -18.58 6.30
N THR A 62 7.26 -19.20 6.57
CA THR A 62 7.54 -20.55 6.04
C THR A 62 6.55 -21.54 6.65
N GLY A 63 5.89 -22.35 5.82
CA GLY A 63 4.89 -23.32 6.26
C GLY A 63 3.55 -22.72 6.68
N VAL A 64 3.43 -21.40 6.83
CA VAL A 64 2.15 -20.75 7.21
C VAL A 64 1.21 -20.73 6.01
N THR A 65 -0.01 -21.24 6.21
CA THR A 65 -1.03 -21.34 5.16
C THR A 65 -2.16 -20.32 5.32
N GLY A 66 -2.37 -19.79 6.54
CA GLY A 66 -3.42 -18.81 6.79
C GLY A 66 -3.45 -18.31 8.22
N LEU A 67 -3.97 -17.09 8.41
CA LEU A 67 -4.31 -16.56 9.73
C LEU A 67 -5.66 -17.15 10.16
N ILE A 68 -5.77 -17.63 11.38
CA ILE A 68 -7.05 -18.01 11.97
C ILE A 68 -7.68 -16.76 12.58
N ALA A 69 -8.94 -16.49 12.23
CA ALA A 69 -9.66 -15.31 12.72
C ALA A 69 -9.78 -15.30 14.26
N PRO A 70 -9.96 -14.13 14.90
CA PRO A 70 -10.18 -14.05 16.34
C PRO A 70 -11.32 -14.98 16.81
N GLY A 71 -11.08 -15.72 17.89
CA GLY A 71 -11.97 -16.71 18.48
C GLY A 71 -11.99 -18.07 17.77
N GLY A 72 -11.18 -18.26 16.72
CA GLY A 72 -11.20 -19.46 15.88
C GLY A 72 -10.44 -20.65 16.47
N PHE A 73 -9.32 -20.42 17.13
CA PHE A 73 -8.50 -21.48 17.73
C PHE A 73 -7.90 -21.04 19.07
N ASN A 74 -8.07 -21.88 20.09
CA ASN A 74 -7.55 -21.63 21.45
C ASN A 74 -7.88 -20.24 22.05
N GLY A 75 -9.01 -19.64 21.66
CA GLY A 75 -9.43 -18.34 22.18
C GLY A 75 -8.60 -17.14 21.70
N ASN A 76 -7.83 -17.28 20.61
CA ASN A 76 -6.99 -16.24 20.05
C ASN A 76 -7.76 -14.93 19.80
N ASP A 77 -7.15 -13.78 20.07
CA ASP A 77 -7.71 -12.47 19.73
C ASP A 77 -6.94 -11.76 18.62
N ASN A 78 -5.76 -12.30 18.28
CA ASN A 78 -4.82 -11.78 17.30
C ASN A 78 -4.34 -10.35 17.63
N LEU A 79 -4.31 -9.98 18.91
CA LEU A 79 -3.78 -8.69 19.35
C LEU A 79 -2.28 -8.74 19.59
N LEU A 80 -1.64 -7.63 19.27
CA LEU A 80 -0.23 -7.38 19.43
C LEU A 80 -0.05 -6.10 20.22
N PHE A 81 0.79 -6.15 21.24
CA PHE A 81 1.04 -5.06 22.19
C PHE A 81 2.53 -4.67 22.17
N PRO A 82 3.05 -4.01 21.10
CA PRO A 82 4.49 -3.72 20.96
C PRO A 82 5.08 -2.84 22.07
N SER A 83 4.24 -2.09 22.79
CA SER A 83 4.62 -1.24 23.92
C SER A 83 4.73 -1.99 25.25
N SER A 84 4.32 -3.26 25.29
CA SER A 84 4.29 -4.11 26.47
C SER A 84 5.35 -5.21 26.40
N GLN A 85 5.72 -5.73 27.57
CA GLN A 85 6.52 -6.95 27.67
C GLN A 85 5.82 -7.87 28.67
N PRO A 86 5.30 -9.03 28.25
CA PRO A 86 5.29 -9.62 26.89
C PRO A 86 4.49 -8.80 25.86
N VAL A 87 4.80 -8.98 24.57
CA VAL A 87 4.11 -8.30 23.44
C VAL A 87 2.82 -9.01 22.99
N LEU A 88 2.54 -10.17 23.58
CA LEU A 88 1.30 -10.95 23.41
C LEU A 88 0.70 -11.18 24.78
N ASP A 89 -0.62 -11.38 24.82
CA ASP A 89 -1.34 -11.79 26.01
C ASP A 89 -1.64 -13.30 25.99
N SER A 90 -2.51 -13.74 26.92
CA SER A 90 -2.88 -15.15 27.06
C SER A 90 -3.74 -15.70 25.93
N GLN A 91 -4.29 -14.83 25.08
CA GLN A 91 -5.10 -15.22 23.94
C GLN A 91 -4.19 -15.35 22.73
N GLY A 92 -3.34 -14.35 22.49
CA GLY A 92 -2.32 -14.38 21.46
C GLY A 92 -2.90 -14.50 20.05
N PHE A 93 -2.14 -15.08 19.13
CA PHE A 93 -2.52 -15.21 17.73
C PHE A 93 -2.46 -16.64 17.23
N SER A 94 -3.37 -16.97 16.30
CA SER A 94 -3.48 -18.31 15.73
C SER A 94 -3.32 -18.34 14.23
N PHE A 95 -2.69 -19.39 13.72
CA PHE A 95 -2.47 -19.62 12.29
C PHE A 95 -2.48 -21.11 11.96
N THR A 96 -2.79 -21.41 10.69
CA THR A 96 -2.62 -22.74 10.13
C THR A 96 -1.23 -22.87 9.54
N ALA A 97 -0.58 -24.00 9.75
CA ALA A 97 0.73 -24.33 9.18
C ALA A 97 0.75 -25.72 8.55
N VAL A 98 1.71 -25.97 7.68
CA VAL A 98 1.98 -27.28 7.08
C VAL A 98 3.46 -27.63 7.22
N ASP A 99 3.73 -28.89 7.54
CA ASP A 99 5.06 -29.49 7.49
C ASP A 99 4.97 -30.86 6.81
N GLY A 100 5.47 -30.95 5.57
CA GLY A 100 5.29 -32.14 4.75
C GLY A 100 3.81 -32.47 4.49
N PRO A 101 3.35 -33.69 4.81
CA PRO A 101 1.93 -34.07 4.67
C PRO A 101 1.05 -33.53 5.79
N ASP A 102 1.65 -33.04 6.88
CA ASP A 102 0.94 -32.74 8.11
C ASP A 102 0.50 -31.27 8.16
N GLN A 103 -0.67 -31.03 8.73
CA GLN A 103 -1.27 -29.72 8.92
C GLN A 103 -1.52 -29.48 10.41
N PHE A 104 -1.22 -28.26 10.84
CA PHE A 104 -1.29 -27.87 12.23
C PHE A 104 -2.09 -26.58 12.37
N ASP A 105 -2.94 -26.52 13.38
CA ASP A 105 -3.39 -25.25 13.95
C ASP A 105 -2.45 -24.89 15.09
N VAL A 106 -1.91 -23.68 15.08
CA VAL A 106 -0.94 -23.21 16.08
C VAL A 106 -1.44 -21.92 16.69
N ASN A 107 -1.48 -21.85 18.01
CA ASN A 107 -1.70 -20.63 18.79
C ASN A 107 -0.42 -20.26 19.54
N VAL A 108 0.09 -19.06 19.28
CA VAL A 108 1.24 -18.50 19.98
C VAL A 108 0.74 -17.42 20.93
N PHE A 109 1.04 -17.59 22.21
CA PHE A 109 0.52 -16.74 23.29
C PHE A 109 1.55 -16.59 24.41
N SER A 110 1.24 -15.75 25.39
CA SER A 110 2.03 -15.58 26.60
C SER A 110 1.14 -15.57 27.84
N ASP A 111 1.54 -16.30 28.88
CA ASP A 111 0.83 -16.31 30.17
C ASP A 111 1.34 -15.23 31.15
N GLY A 112 2.25 -14.36 30.69
CA GLY A 112 2.91 -13.34 31.52
C GLY A 112 4.23 -13.80 32.14
N THR A 113 4.53 -15.10 32.14
CA THR A 113 5.80 -15.66 32.60
C THR A 113 6.74 -16.04 31.45
N GLY A 114 6.18 -16.36 30.29
CA GLY A 114 6.91 -16.70 29.07
C GLY A 114 5.98 -16.87 27.88
N TYR A 115 6.56 -17.23 26.74
CA TYR A 115 5.80 -17.52 25.52
C TYR A 115 5.63 -19.02 25.33
N PHE A 116 4.48 -19.39 24.79
CA PHE A 116 4.10 -20.77 24.55
C PHE A 116 3.46 -20.91 23.17
N ALA A 117 3.63 -22.10 22.59
CA ALA A 117 2.90 -22.53 21.41
C ALA A 117 2.00 -23.70 21.79
N PHE A 118 0.69 -23.52 21.67
CA PHE A 118 -0.29 -24.60 21.68
C PHE A 118 -0.55 -25.01 20.24
N PHE A 119 -0.46 -26.29 19.93
CA PHE A 119 -0.71 -26.78 18.58
C PHE A 119 -1.63 -27.99 18.58
N ARG A 120 -2.35 -28.14 17.47
CA ARG A 120 -3.20 -29.28 17.18
C ARG A 120 -2.92 -29.77 15.76
N ASP A 121 -2.62 -31.06 15.60
CA ASP A 121 -2.45 -31.67 14.27
C ASP A 121 -3.76 -32.25 13.71
N GLN A 122 -3.70 -32.87 12.52
CA GLN A 122 -4.86 -33.47 11.86
C GLN A 122 -5.45 -34.67 12.60
N ASP A 123 -4.64 -35.36 13.40
CA ASP A 123 -5.06 -36.51 14.22
C ASP A 123 -5.62 -36.07 15.58
N ALA A 124 -5.79 -34.75 15.76
CA ALA A 124 -6.25 -34.10 16.98
C ALA A 124 -5.32 -34.32 18.19
N PHE A 125 -4.04 -34.67 17.96
CA PHE A 125 -3.03 -34.57 18.98
C PHE A 125 -2.82 -33.10 19.33
N THR A 126 -2.68 -32.81 20.62
CA THR A 126 -2.45 -31.46 21.11
C THR A 126 -1.33 -31.44 22.13
N ASP A 127 -0.50 -30.41 22.08
CA ASP A 127 0.53 -30.17 23.09
C ASP A 127 0.78 -28.67 23.25
N THR A 128 1.39 -28.30 24.38
CA THR A 128 1.81 -26.92 24.68
C THR A 128 3.29 -26.91 25.03
N LEU A 129 4.08 -26.19 24.23
CA LEU A 129 5.52 -26.15 24.40
C LEU A 129 6.00 -24.72 24.67
N PRO A 130 6.98 -24.54 25.57
CA PRO A 130 7.61 -23.24 25.76
C PRO A 130 8.43 -22.85 24.53
N ILE A 131 8.36 -21.58 24.16
CA ILE A 131 9.07 -21.01 23.02
C ILE A 131 9.75 -19.68 23.38
N SER A 132 10.71 -19.27 22.56
CA SER A 132 11.14 -17.88 22.47
C SER A 132 10.40 -17.20 21.32
N PHE A 133 9.86 -16.01 21.58
CA PHE A 133 9.18 -15.19 20.60
C PHE A 133 9.87 -13.83 20.51
N GLU A 134 10.16 -13.41 19.29
CA GLU A 134 10.73 -12.10 19.00
C GLU A 134 9.84 -11.36 18.01
N LEU A 135 9.65 -10.07 18.28
CA LEU A 135 8.94 -9.14 17.42
C LEU A 135 9.88 -8.00 17.03
N GLY A 136 9.97 -7.70 15.74
CA GLY A 136 10.78 -6.61 15.21
C GLY A 136 10.03 -5.77 14.18
N PRO A 137 10.50 -4.56 13.89
CA PRO A 137 9.97 -3.76 12.79
C PRO A 137 10.21 -4.50 11.47
N ALA A 138 9.20 -4.54 10.59
CA ALA A 138 9.43 -5.07 9.25
C ALA A 138 10.35 -4.14 8.45
N THR A 139 11.40 -4.70 7.85
CA THR A 139 12.24 -3.99 6.89
C THR A 139 11.50 -3.95 5.54
N SER A 140 10.50 -3.08 5.44
CA SER A 140 9.88 -2.78 4.15
C SER A 140 10.87 -1.97 3.31
N PRO A 141 11.21 -2.38 2.06
CA PRO A 141 11.81 -1.44 1.12
C PRO A 141 10.74 -0.36 0.89
N ILE A 142 10.89 0.79 1.55
CA ILE A 142 9.96 1.92 1.49
C ILE A 142 9.59 2.13 0.02
N PRO A 143 8.38 1.74 -0.43
CA PRO A 143 7.99 1.98 -1.80
C PRO A 143 7.97 3.48 -1.95
N GLU A 144 8.78 4.01 -2.85
CA GLU A 144 8.81 5.44 -3.12
C GLU A 144 7.37 5.87 -3.38
N PRO A 145 6.83 6.82 -2.59
CA PRO A 145 5.42 7.13 -2.69
C PRO A 145 5.11 7.58 -4.13
N PRO A 146 3.97 7.15 -4.71
CA PRO A 146 3.58 7.50 -6.07
C PRO A 146 3.45 9.02 -6.29
N THR A 147 3.58 9.83 -5.22
CA THR A 147 3.78 11.27 -5.27
C THR A 147 5.00 11.68 -6.09
N LEU A 148 6.12 10.93 -6.08
CA LEU A 148 7.27 11.24 -6.92
C LEU A 148 6.95 11.08 -8.42
N PHE A 149 6.24 10.00 -8.75
CA PHE A 149 5.74 9.78 -10.10
C PHE A 149 4.70 10.83 -10.52
N LEU A 150 3.81 11.22 -9.61
CA LEU A 150 2.78 12.23 -9.84
C LEU A 150 3.36 13.65 -9.99
N ILE A 151 4.37 14.00 -9.19
CA ILE A 151 5.10 15.26 -9.32
C ILE A 151 5.88 15.27 -10.64
N GLY A 152 6.55 14.17 -10.99
CA GLY A 152 7.27 14.03 -12.25
C GLY A 152 6.36 14.22 -13.47
N THR A 153 5.21 13.52 -13.50
CA THR A 153 4.23 13.63 -14.57
C THR A 153 3.47 14.97 -14.57
N GLY A 154 3.20 15.55 -13.39
CA GLY A 154 2.56 16.86 -13.24
C GLY A 154 3.40 18.03 -13.76
N LEU A 155 4.71 18.03 -13.48
CA LEU A 155 5.64 19.05 -14.00
C LEU A 155 5.79 18.97 -15.52
N LEU A 156 5.89 17.75 -16.07
CA LEU A 156 5.91 17.52 -17.52
C LEU A 156 4.61 17.99 -18.20
N GLY A 157 3.45 17.71 -17.60
CA GLY A 157 2.15 18.18 -18.07
C GLY A 157 2.05 19.72 -18.08
N ALA A 158 2.50 20.38 -17.01
CA ALA A 158 2.52 21.84 -16.91
C ALA A 158 3.46 22.49 -17.94
N ALA A 159 4.68 21.96 -18.11
CA ALA A 159 5.63 22.45 -19.11
C ALA A 159 5.09 22.32 -20.55
N GLY A 160 4.40 21.22 -20.86
CA GLY A 160 3.72 21.03 -22.15
C GLY A 160 2.60 22.05 -22.40
N ALA A 161 1.85 22.43 -21.37
CA ALA A 161 0.77 23.42 -21.47
C ALA A 161 1.29 24.84 -21.72
N VAL A 162 2.38 25.25 -21.05
CA VAL A 162 2.99 26.59 -21.21
C VAL A 162 3.56 26.78 -22.62
N ARG A 163 4.16 25.74 -23.21
CA ARG A 163 4.74 25.81 -24.56
C ARG A 163 3.68 26.08 -25.64
N LYS A 164 2.46 25.53 -25.49
CA LYS A 164 1.38 25.68 -26.47
C LYS A 164 0.77 27.09 -26.48
N GLY A 165 0.76 27.81 -25.35
CA GLY A 165 0.28 29.19 -25.27
C GLY A 165 1.22 30.21 -25.96
N SER A 166 2.53 29.99 -25.86
CA SER A 166 3.55 30.90 -26.41
C SER A 166 3.55 30.99 -27.94
N HIS A 167 3.23 29.89 -28.63
CA HIS A 167 3.22 29.86 -30.10
C HIS A 167 2.06 30.64 -30.74
N ILE A 168 0.97 30.86 -30.00
CA ILE A 168 -0.19 31.63 -30.48
C ILE A 168 0.06 33.13 -30.25
N GLY A 169 0.61 33.50 -29.09
CA GLY A 169 0.96 34.89 -28.77
C GLY A 169 2.07 35.46 -29.67
N LEU A 170 3.13 34.69 -29.92
CA LEU A 170 4.26 35.14 -30.72
C LEU A 170 3.88 35.37 -32.19
N ARG A 171 3.01 34.53 -32.77
CA ARG A 171 2.51 34.72 -34.13
C ARG A 171 1.69 36.02 -34.22
N ASN A 172 0.77 36.25 -33.29
CA ASN A 172 -0.05 37.45 -33.28
C ASN A 172 0.78 38.73 -33.08
N ALA A 173 1.83 38.68 -32.25
CA ALA A 173 2.74 39.81 -32.05
C ALA A 173 3.60 40.12 -33.30
N ILE A 174 4.09 39.08 -33.98
CA ILE A 174 4.85 39.22 -35.23
C ILE A 174 3.97 39.77 -36.37
N TYR A 175 2.72 39.33 -36.49
CA TYR A 175 1.80 39.86 -37.49
C TYR A 175 1.43 41.34 -37.26
N GLN A 176 1.25 41.74 -35.99
CA GLN A 176 1.01 43.14 -35.64
C GLN A 176 2.22 44.03 -36.00
N ARG A 177 3.44 43.59 -35.65
CA ARG A 177 4.69 44.30 -35.99
C ARG A 177 4.94 44.41 -37.49
N LEU A 178 4.76 43.33 -38.25
CA LEU A 178 4.91 43.35 -39.71
C LEU A 178 3.89 44.26 -40.39
N ARG A 179 2.67 44.33 -39.86
CA ARG A 179 1.62 45.21 -40.37
C ARG A 179 1.93 46.69 -40.14
N GLU A 180 2.45 47.04 -38.96
CA GLU A 180 2.90 48.41 -38.65
C GLU A 180 4.03 48.87 -39.58
N VAL A 181 5.01 47.99 -39.84
CA VAL A 181 6.17 48.31 -40.69
C VAL A 181 5.80 48.41 -42.18
N LEU A 182 4.83 47.62 -42.64
CA LEU A 182 4.45 47.55 -44.06
C LEU A 182 3.22 48.40 -44.45
N GLY A 183 2.58 49.09 -43.50
CA GLY A 183 1.45 49.98 -43.79
C GLY A 183 0.20 49.28 -44.33
N LEU A 184 -0.02 48.00 -44.00
CA LEU A 184 -1.10 47.20 -44.59
C LEU A 184 -2.48 47.52 -43.98
N PRO A 185 -3.55 47.65 -44.80
CA PRO A 185 -4.90 47.96 -44.34
C PRO A 185 -5.49 46.84 -43.47
N SER A 186 -6.47 47.19 -42.62
CA SER A 186 -7.12 46.27 -41.66
C SER A 186 -7.89 45.11 -42.29
N SER A 187 -8.16 45.17 -43.59
CA SER A 187 -8.90 44.16 -44.34
C SER A 187 -8.03 43.05 -44.94
N PHE A 188 -6.71 43.04 -44.68
CA PHE A 188 -5.82 42.03 -45.27
C PHE A 188 -6.12 40.63 -44.71
N PRO A 189 -6.47 39.63 -45.55
CA PRO A 189 -6.93 38.34 -45.08
C PRO A 189 -5.80 37.54 -44.42
N GLN A 190 -6.04 37.03 -43.20
CA GLN A 190 -5.16 36.04 -42.59
C GLN A 190 -5.17 34.78 -43.45
N LYS A 191 -4.07 34.49 -44.14
CA LYS A 191 -3.91 33.21 -44.82
C LYS A 191 -3.83 32.12 -43.75
N LYS A 192 -4.95 31.43 -43.52
CA LYS A 192 -5.02 30.21 -42.71
C LYS A 192 -4.03 29.23 -43.32
N SER A 193 -2.92 28.98 -42.63
CA SER A 193 -1.98 27.94 -43.04
C SER A 193 -2.63 26.60 -42.71
N ASP A 194 -3.33 26.01 -43.67
CA ASP A 194 -3.70 24.60 -43.62
C ASP A 194 -2.40 23.79 -43.73
N ILE A 195 -1.87 23.40 -42.57
CA ILE A 195 -0.78 22.44 -42.49
C ILE A 195 -1.45 21.05 -42.54
N PRO A 196 -1.12 20.19 -43.52
CA PRO A 196 -1.69 18.86 -43.57
C PRO A 196 -1.25 18.09 -42.33
N ARG A 197 -2.23 17.50 -41.62
CA ARG A 197 -1.96 16.56 -40.53
C ARG A 197 -1.36 15.30 -41.13
N ALA A 198 -0.07 15.07 -40.89
CA ALA A 198 0.51 13.75 -41.06
C ALA A 198 -0.12 12.83 -40.02
N ASN A 199 -0.78 11.77 -40.49
CA ASN A 199 -1.25 10.67 -39.67
C ASN A 199 -0.03 9.86 -39.20
N LEU A 200 0.19 9.80 -37.89
CA LEU A 200 0.90 8.75 -37.17
C LEU A 200 0.13 8.49 -35.87
#